data_AF-A0A815RPV2-F1
#
_entry.id   AF-A0A815RPV2-F1
#
_cell.length_a   1.000
_cell.length_b   1.000
_cell.length_c   1.000
_cell.angle_alpha   90.00
_cell.angle_beta   90.00
_cell.angle_gamma   90.00
#
_symmetry.space_group_name_H-M   'P 1'
#
loop_
_entity.id
_entity.type
_entity.pdbx_description
1 polymer ?
#
loop_
_entity_poly.entity_id
_entity_poly.type
_entity_poly.pdbx_seq_one_letter_code
_entity_poly.pdbx_strand_id
1 'polypeptide(L)'
;MFLRRLAQKLIEDEDSDENLRYAAWKRDDSASGIVSSSVYGGAGGDPYTDANIFGNSKIFVPKTIHMVQAKYFTGTSIGIGSLQTTYQTFDGATAEGAKFGVGNNTATSSNATDCGSFNLNPDEYIVKVTGGAKAFVYWLQFTTNLGRQSQMCGTQDGDAFTVKEPGYVLSYFAGNAGKVLNTIQFYWVKLP
;
A
#
# COMPACT_ATOMS: atom_id res chain seq x y z
N MET A 1 -4.77 -44.58 19.87
CA MET A 1 -5.90 -43.65 19.64
C MET A 1 -5.68 -42.24 20.21
N PHE A 2 -4.74 -42.03 21.15
CA PHE A 2 -4.48 -40.73 21.78
C PHE A 2 -3.70 -39.72 20.90
N LEU A 3 -2.74 -40.18 20.09
CA LEU A 3 -1.86 -39.33 19.28
C LEU A 3 -2.59 -38.56 18.15
N ARG A 4 -3.68 -39.10 17.59
CA ARG A 4 -4.44 -38.41 16.54
C ARG A 4 -5.25 -37.21 17.06
N ARG A 5 -5.67 -37.24 18.33
CA ARG A 5 -6.40 -36.11 18.94
C ARG A 5 -5.50 -34.92 19.28
N LEU A 6 -4.22 -35.16 19.54
CA LEU A 6 -3.26 -34.09 19.84
C LEU A 6 -2.85 -33.32 18.57
N ALA A 7 -2.65 -34.03 17.46
CA ALA A 7 -2.30 -33.42 16.17
C ALA A 7 -3.45 -32.59 15.58
N GLN A 8 -4.70 -33.05 15.71
CA GLN A 8 -5.88 -32.30 15.24
C GLN A 8 -6.06 -30.97 15.98
N LYS A 9 -5.82 -30.97 17.29
CA LYS A 9 -5.96 -29.77 18.13
C LYS A 9 -4.87 -28.72 17.86
N LEU A 10 -3.64 -29.16 17.54
CA LEU A 10 -2.54 -28.26 17.15
C LEU A 10 -2.79 -27.57 15.80
N ILE A 11 -3.42 -28.27 14.83
CA ILE A 11 -3.78 -27.70 13.53
C ILE A 11 -4.92 -26.68 13.66
N GLU A 12 -5.92 -26.97 14.51
CA GLU A 12 -7.04 -26.05 14.76
C GLU A 12 -6.60 -24.78 15.51
N ASP A 13 -5.62 -24.87 16.41
CA ASP A 13 -5.07 -23.72 17.12
C ASP A 13 -4.23 -22.82 16.20
N GLU A 14 -3.42 -23.37 15.28
CA GLU A 14 -2.64 -22.58 14.28
C GLU A 14 -3.54 -21.86 13.25
N ASP A 15 -4.59 -22.51 12.74
CA ASP A 15 -5.57 -21.87 11.82
C ASP A 15 -6.40 -20.79 12.51
N SER A 16 -6.60 -20.90 13.84
CA SER A 16 -7.32 -19.90 14.62
C SER A 16 -6.49 -18.63 14.83
N ASP A 17 -5.17 -18.77 15.02
CA ASP A 17 -4.25 -17.63 15.19
C ASP A 17 -4.01 -16.89 13.86
N GLU A 18 -3.95 -17.60 12.72
CA GLU A 18 -3.92 -16.93 11.42
C GLU A 18 -5.24 -16.18 11.15
N ASN A 19 -6.40 -16.79 11.41
CA ASN A 19 -7.67 -16.10 11.25
C ASN A 19 -7.85 -14.92 12.22
N LEU A 20 -7.30 -14.99 13.43
CA LEU A 20 -7.28 -13.85 14.37
C LEU A 20 -6.33 -12.74 13.91
N ARG A 21 -5.18 -13.08 13.31
CA ARG A 21 -4.27 -12.11 12.67
C ARG A 21 -4.91 -11.42 11.47
N TYR A 22 -5.70 -12.15 10.67
CA TYR A 22 -6.47 -11.57 9.55
C TYR A 22 -7.71 -10.80 10.03
N ALA A 23 -8.34 -11.20 11.14
CA ALA A 23 -9.55 -10.56 11.67
C ALA A 23 -9.27 -9.28 12.48
N ALA A 24 -8.11 -9.18 13.15
CA ALA A 24 -7.73 -8.00 13.92
C ALA A 24 -7.50 -6.73 13.07
N TRP A 25 -7.44 -6.88 11.74
CA TRP A 25 -7.10 -5.80 10.81
C TRP A 25 -8.31 -5.23 10.05
N LYS A 26 -9.47 -5.88 10.10
CA LYS A 26 -10.70 -5.33 9.52
C LYS A 26 -11.31 -4.33 10.50
N ARG A 27 -10.84 -3.08 10.42
CA ARG A 27 -11.60 -1.94 10.95
C ARG A 27 -12.99 -1.99 10.31
N ASP A 28 -14.04 -1.75 11.12
CA ASP A 28 -15.39 -1.55 10.59
C ASP A 28 -15.45 -0.19 9.90
N ASP A 29 -14.89 -0.14 8.69
CA ASP A 29 -14.76 1.06 7.84
C ASP A 29 -16.12 1.55 7.33
N SER A 30 -17.20 0.80 7.57
CA SER A 30 -18.55 1.16 7.16
C SER A 30 -19.06 2.41 7.89
N ALA A 31 -18.63 2.64 9.14
CA ALA A 31 -18.99 3.82 9.92
C ALA A 31 -18.14 5.06 9.60
N SER A 32 -16.95 4.88 9.01
CA SER A 32 -16.01 5.97 8.68
C SER A 32 -16.19 6.51 7.26
N GLY A 33 -17.06 5.91 6.45
CA GLY A 33 -17.21 6.28 5.04
C GLY A 33 -15.98 5.96 4.20
N ILE A 34 -15.18 4.98 4.62
CA ILE A 34 -13.98 4.53 3.92
C ILE A 34 -14.33 3.34 3.03
N VAL A 35 -13.87 3.38 1.77
CA VAL A 35 -14.04 2.30 0.78
C VAL A 35 -12.66 1.76 0.41
N SER A 36 -12.54 0.44 0.25
CA SER A 36 -11.27 -0.18 -0.15
C SER A 36 -11.35 -0.73 -1.57
N SER A 37 -10.23 -0.69 -2.28
CA SER A 37 -10.06 -1.40 -3.55
C SER A 37 -9.86 -2.91 -3.34
N SER A 38 -9.80 -3.67 -4.43
CA SER A 38 -9.15 -4.99 -4.41
C SER A 38 -7.67 -4.88 -4.00
N VAL A 39 -7.09 -6.01 -3.60
CA VAL A 39 -5.65 -6.14 -3.35
C VAL A 39 -4.95 -6.48 -4.67
N TYR A 40 -3.87 -5.76 -4.99
CA TYR A 40 -3.08 -5.96 -6.20
C TYR A 40 -1.67 -6.45 -5.85
N GLY A 41 -1.24 -7.59 -6.41
CA GLY A 41 0.08 -8.16 -6.18
C GLY A 41 0.05 -9.64 -5.83
N GLY A 42 1.15 -10.16 -5.27
CA GLY A 42 1.31 -11.57 -4.92
C GLY A 42 1.47 -11.83 -3.42
N ALA A 43 1.44 -13.10 -3.00
CA ALA A 43 1.28 -13.50 -1.59
C ALA A 43 2.47 -13.24 -0.64
N GLY A 44 3.58 -12.65 -1.10
CA GLY A 44 4.78 -12.47 -0.27
C GLY A 44 4.74 -11.25 0.66
N GLY A 45 5.76 -11.12 1.51
CA GLY A 45 5.99 -9.95 2.36
C GLY A 45 5.23 -9.97 3.69
N ASP A 46 5.59 -9.03 4.56
CA ASP A 46 4.92 -8.81 5.85
C ASP A 46 3.81 -7.76 5.70
N PRO A 47 2.68 -7.92 6.39
CA PRO A 47 1.57 -7.00 6.29
C PRO A 47 1.94 -5.61 6.80
N TYR A 48 1.38 -4.59 6.16
CA TYR A 48 1.54 -3.19 6.53
C TYR A 48 0.26 -2.39 6.31
N THR A 49 0.13 -1.30 7.05
CA THR A 49 -0.98 -0.35 6.91
C THR A 49 -0.60 1.03 7.43
N ASP A 50 -1.10 2.06 6.75
CA ASP A 50 -1.04 3.45 7.21
C ASP A 50 -2.31 3.88 7.97
N ALA A 51 -3.27 2.97 8.21
CA ALA A 51 -4.55 3.28 8.86
C ALA A 51 -4.41 3.91 10.26
N ASN A 52 -3.28 3.67 10.95
CA ASN A 52 -3.08 4.05 12.35
C ASN A 52 -2.43 5.43 12.56
N ILE A 53 -2.04 6.13 11.49
CA ILE A 53 -1.20 7.34 11.60
C ILE A 53 -1.86 8.47 12.40
N PHE A 54 -3.18 8.67 12.27
CA PHE A 54 -3.91 9.73 12.98
C PHE A 54 -4.95 9.21 13.97
N GLY A 55 -4.88 7.91 14.32
CA GLY A 55 -5.87 7.27 15.17
C GLY A 55 -7.30 7.32 14.60
N ASN A 56 -8.30 7.17 15.47
CA ASN A 56 -9.69 6.93 15.05
C ASN A 56 -10.45 8.17 14.56
N SER A 57 -9.89 9.38 14.68
CA SER A 57 -10.71 10.60 14.71
C SER A 57 -10.48 11.58 13.56
N LYS A 58 -9.53 11.30 12.64
CA LYS A 58 -9.23 12.24 11.56
C LYS A 58 -9.18 11.53 10.21
N ILE A 59 -9.80 12.17 9.22
CA ILE A 59 -9.60 11.84 7.81
C ILE A 59 -8.28 12.46 7.38
N PHE A 60 -7.46 11.67 6.71
CA PHE A 60 -6.17 12.09 6.19
C PHE A 60 -6.05 11.68 4.73
N VAL A 61 -5.29 12.48 3.99
CA VAL A 61 -5.02 12.31 2.56
C VAL A 61 -3.51 12.42 2.31
N PRO A 62 -2.97 11.74 1.28
CA PRO A 62 -1.57 11.87 0.92
C PRO A 62 -1.21 13.33 0.58
N LYS A 63 -0.11 13.83 1.14
CA LYS A 63 0.48 15.14 0.83
C LYS A 63 1.74 15.01 -0.02
N THR A 64 2.56 14.03 0.30
CA THR A 64 3.77 13.70 -0.45
C THR A 64 3.85 12.19 -0.57
N ILE A 65 4.06 11.67 -1.77
CA ILE A 65 4.37 10.26 -2.00
C ILE A 65 5.79 10.15 -2.53
N HIS A 66 6.62 9.36 -1.86
CA HIS A 66 7.96 8.99 -2.30
C HIS A 66 7.99 7.52 -2.69
N MET A 67 8.52 7.22 -3.86
CA MET A 67 8.64 5.86 -4.37
C MET A 67 10.05 5.58 -4.86
N VAL A 68 10.51 4.36 -4.63
CA VAL A 68 11.77 3.84 -5.16
C VAL A 68 11.47 2.58 -5.92
N GLN A 69 11.96 2.46 -7.16
CA GLN A 69 11.96 1.18 -7.88
C GLN A 69 13.21 0.38 -7.53
N ALA A 70 13.11 -0.95 -7.48
CA ALA A 70 14.23 -1.84 -7.21
C ALA A 70 14.18 -3.09 -8.10
N LYS A 71 15.35 -3.55 -8.56
CA LYS A 71 15.48 -4.88 -9.15
C LYS A 71 15.57 -5.92 -8.04
N TYR A 72 14.71 -6.93 -8.09
CA TYR A 72 14.58 -7.91 -7.01
C TYR A 72 15.14 -9.29 -7.36
N PHE A 73 15.51 -9.55 -8.62
CA PHE A 73 16.08 -10.82 -9.05
C PHE A 73 17.30 -10.62 -9.95
N THR A 74 18.11 -11.66 -10.14
CA THR A 74 19.24 -11.72 -11.11
C THR A 74 18.79 -11.63 -12.58
N GLY A 75 17.55 -11.22 -12.84
CA GLY A 75 16.94 -11.01 -14.15
C GLY A 75 16.40 -9.58 -14.33
N THR A 76 15.54 -9.41 -15.34
CA THR A 76 15.05 -8.10 -15.81
C THR A 76 13.88 -7.52 -15.02
N SER A 77 13.29 -8.27 -14.08
CA SER A 77 12.07 -7.84 -13.39
C SER A 77 12.36 -6.76 -12.35
N ILE A 78 11.78 -5.58 -12.57
CA ILE A 78 11.88 -4.39 -11.71
C ILE A 78 10.51 -4.17 -11.08
N GLY A 79 10.46 -3.99 -9.77
CA GLY A 79 9.23 -3.67 -9.05
C GLY A 79 9.38 -2.40 -8.24
N ILE A 80 8.29 -1.99 -7.58
CA ILE A 80 8.35 -0.95 -6.56
C ILE A 80 9.11 -1.52 -5.35
N GLY A 81 10.30 -0.98 -5.08
CA GLY A 81 11.17 -1.38 -4.00
C GLY A 81 10.75 -0.78 -2.66
N SER A 82 10.30 0.47 -2.65
CA SER A 82 9.67 1.07 -1.47
C SER A 82 8.63 2.14 -1.81
N LEU A 83 7.69 2.33 -0.88
CA LEU A 83 6.69 3.38 -0.86
C LEU A 83 6.71 4.04 0.53
N GLN A 84 6.76 5.37 0.57
CA GLN A 84 6.61 6.14 1.79
C GLN A 84 5.72 7.34 1.51
N THR A 85 4.82 7.66 2.44
CA THR A 85 3.85 8.74 2.25
C THR A 85 3.85 9.67 3.46
N THR A 86 3.90 10.97 3.23
CA THR A 86 3.49 11.96 4.23
C THR A 86 2.04 12.30 4.00
N TYR A 87 1.26 12.32 5.07
CA TYR A 87 -0.16 12.58 5.05
C TYR A 87 -0.48 13.92 5.67
N GLN A 88 -1.63 14.47 5.28
CA GLN A 88 -2.18 15.69 5.84
C GLN A 88 -3.67 15.50 6.16
N THR A 89 -4.10 16.00 7.31
CA THR A 89 -5.51 16.13 7.68
C THR A 89 -6.06 17.47 7.18
N PHE A 90 -7.40 17.60 7.07
CA PHE A 90 -8.01 18.85 6.58
C PHE A 90 -7.75 20.08 7.46
N ASP A 91 -7.47 19.89 8.75
CA ASP A 91 -7.06 20.95 9.67
C ASP A 91 -5.56 21.31 9.56
N GLY A 92 -4.84 20.68 8.61
CA GLY A 92 -3.46 20.99 8.26
C GLY A 92 -2.40 20.20 9.03
N ALA A 93 -2.76 19.36 9.99
CA ALA A 93 -1.79 18.51 10.68
C ALA A 93 -1.16 17.50 9.71
N THR A 94 0.13 17.21 9.89
CA THR A 94 0.88 16.28 9.04
C THR A 94 1.46 15.15 9.85
N ALA A 95 1.62 13.99 9.22
CA ALA A 95 2.31 12.86 9.79
C ALA A 95 2.95 12.02 8.69
N GLU A 96 4.06 11.39 9.02
CA GLU A 96 4.80 10.53 8.11
C GLU A 96 4.35 9.09 8.31
N GLY A 97 3.96 8.43 7.22
CA GLY A 97 3.71 7.00 7.18
C GLY A 97 5.00 6.22 7.19
N ALA A 98 4.89 4.94 7.54
CA ALA A 98 6.04 4.05 7.53
C ALA A 98 6.56 3.87 6.09
N LYS A 99 7.87 3.68 5.97
CA LYS A 99 8.49 3.29 4.70
C LYS A 99 8.33 1.78 4.53
N PHE A 100 7.53 1.37 3.55
CA PHE A 100 7.30 -0.04 3.24
C PHE A 100 8.28 -0.50 2.18
N GLY A 101 8.85 -1.70 2.35
CA GLY A 101 9.89 -2.24 1.46
C GLY A 101 11.32 -1.87 1.86
N VAL A 102 12.34 -2.54 1.30
CA VAL A 102 13.77 -2.42 1.71
C VAL A 102 14.46 -1.22 1.05
N GLY A 103 13.76 -0.09 0.93
CA GLY A 103 14.33 1.13 0.36
C GLY A 103 15.43 1.80 1.20
N ASN A 104 15.93 1.18 2.28
CA ASN A 104 17.10 1.66 3.04
C ASN A 104 18.19 0.56 3.18
N ASN A 105 19.32 0.81 2.52
CA ASN A 105 20.70 0.42 2.87
C ASN A 105 21.17 -1.05 2.88
N THR A 106 20.37 -2.06 2.54
CA THR A 106 20.88 -3.46 2.41
C THR A 106 20.58 -4.15 1.08
N ALA A 107 19.79 -3.54 0.20
CA ALA A 107 20.00 -3.77 -1.23
C ALA A 107 21.29 -3.04 -1.59
N THR A 108 22.36 -3.80 -1.86
CA THR A 108 23.58 -3.26 -2.47
C THR A 108 23.19 -2.29 -3.59
N SER A 109 23.61 -1.05 -3.41
CA SER A 109 23.09 0.21 -3.98
C SER A 109 23.30 0.41 -5.48
N SER A 110 23.32 -0.66 -6.27
CA SER A 110 23.52 -0.59 -7.73
C SER A 110 22.25 -0.81 -8.56
N ASN A 111 21.11 -1.14 -7.94
CA ASN A 111 19.89 -1.54 -8.66
C ASN A 111 18.58 -0.88 -8.20
N ALA A 112 18.65 0.12 -7.32
CA ALA A 112 17.49 0.93 -6.96
C ALA A 112 17.55 2.29 -7.70
N THR A 113 16.41 2.74 -8.20
CA THR A 113 16.29 4.07 -8.82
C THR A 113 15.21 4.84 -8.08
N ASP A 114 15.54 6.04 -7.63
CA ASP A 114 14.56 6.95 -7.06
C ASP A 114 13.60 7.42 -8.16
N CYS A 115 12.30 7.27 -7.94
CA CYS A 115 11.27 7.77 -8.85
C CYS A 115 10.87 9.21 -8.51
N GLY A 116 11.47 9.79 -7.46
CA GLY A 116 11.21 11.13 -6.96
C GLY A 116 10.01 11.20 -6.03
N SER A 117 9.76 12.40 -5.53
CA SER A 117 8.60 12.72 -4.70
C SER A 117 7.49 13.37 -5.52
N PHE A 118 6.27 12.90 -5.34
CA PHE A 118 5.07 13.55 -5.85
C PHE A 118 4.42 14.36 -4.73
N ASN A 119 4.69 15.66 -4.73
CA ASN A 119 4.12 16.62 -3.78
C ASN A 119 2.80 17.16 -4.30
N LEU A 120 1.75 17.14 -3.47
CA LEU A 120 0.43 17.68 -3.79
C LEU A 120 0.33 19.14 -3.36
N ASN A 121 -0.26 19.99 -4.21
CA ASN A 121 -0.57 21.37 -3.87
C ASN A 121 -1.68 21.47 -2.82
N PRO A 122 -1.94 22.63 -2.22
CA PRO A 122 -3.19 22.87 -1.50
C PRO A 122 -4.40 22.52 -2.39
N ASP A 123 -5.43 21.91 -1.80
CA ASP A 123 -6.67 21.47 -2.47
C ASP A 123 -6.48 20.48 -3.63
N GLU A 124 -5.31 19.84 -3.69
CA GLU A 124 -5.02 18.79 -4.64
C GLU A 124 -5.04 17.43 -3.94
N TYR A 125 -5.78 16.50 -4.52
CA TYR A 125 -6.03 15.17 -3.97
C TYR A 125 -5.86 14.11 -5.05
N ILE A 126 -5.40 12.92 -4.67
CA ILE A 126 -5.33 11.79 -5.59
C ILE A 126 -6.73 11.19 -5.74
N VAL A 127 -7.20 11.10 -6.98
CA VAL A 127 -8.55 10.59 -7.32
C VAL A 127 -8.51 9.34 -8.19
N LYS A 128 -7.32 8.98 -8.69
CA LYS A 128 -7.11 7.79 -9.51
C LYS A 128 -5.69 7.27 -9.34
N VAL A 129 -5.57 5.95 -9.27
CA VAL A 129 -4.30 5.23 -9.33
C VAL A 129 -4.33 4.29 -10.52
N THR A 130 -3.26 4.28 -11.30
CA THR A 130 -3.01 3.25 -12.32
C THR A 130 -1.74 2.51 -11.96
N GLY A 131 -1.70 1.22 -12.27
CA GLY A 131 -0.52 0.41 -11.98
C GLY A 131 -0.55 -0.92 -12.70
N GLY A 132 0.47 -1.74 -12.44
CA GLY A 132 0.53 -3.12 -12.90
C GLY A 132 1.07 -4.02 -11.81
N ALA A 133 0.45 -5.18 -11.65
CA ALA A 133 0.79 -6.13 -10.60
C ALA A 133 0.66 -7.57 -11.09
N LYS A 134 1.47 -8.47 -10.52
CA LYS A 134 1.32 -9.92 -10.67
C LYS A 134 1.89 -10.64 -9.45
N ALA A 135 3.18 -10.95 -9.46
CA ALA A 135 3.87 -11.53 -8.29
C ALA A 135 4.19 -10.48 -7.20
N PHE A 136 4.31 -9.22 -7.62
CA PHE A 136 4.48 -8.03 -6.80
C PHE A 136 3.94 -6.82 -7.57
N VAL A 137 4.03 -5.62 -6.99
CA VAL A 137 3.66 -4.37 -7.66
C VAL A 137 4.81 -3.92 -8.56
N TYR A 138 4.58 -3.91 -9.87
CA TYR A 138 5.61 -3.55 -10.87
C TYR A 138 5.72 -2.06 -11.04
N TRP A 139 4.58 -1.38 -11.18
CA TRP A 139 4.54 0.06 -11.40
C TRP A 139 3.30 0.72 -10.83
N LEU A 140 3.43 2.02 -10.54
CA LEU A 140 2.35 2.88 -10.06
C LEU A 140 2.46 4.27 -10.68
N GLN A 141 1.30 4.88 -10.90
CA GLN A 141 1.15 6.29 -11.26
C GLN A 141 -0.12 6.86 -10.63
N PHE A 142 -0.02 8.06 -10.07
CA PHE A 142 -1.11 8.76 -9.41
C PHE A 142 -1.64 9.87 -10.30
N THR A 143 -2.96 10.08 -10.31
CA THR A 143 -3.61 11.22 -10.96
C THR A 143 -4.45 12.00 -9.95
N THR A 144 -4.34 13.32 -9.99
CA THR A 144 -5.02 14.22 -9.06
C THR A 144 -6.36 14.74 -9.62
N ASN A 145 -7.19 15.31 -8.74
CA ASN A 145 -8.43 16.02 -9.10
C ASN A 145 -8.18 17.18 -10.09
N LEU A 146 -6.97 17.72 -10.14
CA LEU A 146 -6.55 18.77 -11.07
C LEU A 146 -6.00 18.22 -12.39
N GLY A 147 -6.07 16.91 -12.61
CA GLY A 147 -5.58 16.23 -13.82
C GLY A 147 -4.06 16.05 -13.87
N ARG A 148 -3.31 16.51 -12.85
CA ARG A 148 -1.86 16.32 -12.78
C ARG A 148 -1.53 14.85 -12.50
N GLN A 149 -0.47 14.37 -13.12
CA GLN A 149 0.01 13.01 -12.95
C GLN A 149 1.39 12.98 -12.29
N SER A 150 1.62 12.00 -11.43
CA SER A 150 2.98 11.69 -10.99
C SER A 150 3.79 11.11 -12.15
N GLN A 151 5.12 11.09 -11.99
CA GLN A 151 5.93 10.18 -12.79
C GLN A 151 5.46 8.74 -12.52
N MET A 152 5.47 7.91 -13.56
CA MET A 152 5.30 6.47 -13.40
C MET A 152 6.57 5.91 -12.77
N CYS A 153 6.42 5.23 -11.63
CA CYS A 153 7.51 4.53 -10.98
C CYS A 153 7.46 3.05 -11.33
N GLY A 154 8.60 2.43 -11.64
CA GLY A 154 8.69 1.01 -12.02
C GLY A 154 8.69 0.75 -13.52
N THR A 155 8.63 -0.53 -13.91
CA THR A 155 8.53 -0.97 -15.31
C THR A 155 7.09 -1.37 -15.64
N GLN A 156 6.64 -1.07 -16.86
CA GLN A 156 5.27 -1.33 -17.31
C GLN A 156 5.02 -2.82 -17.60
N ASP A 157 5.19 -3.64 -16.57
CA ASP A 157 4.99 -5.09 -16.54
C ASP A 157 3.76 -5.46 -15.68
N GLY A 158 3.39 -6.73 -15.72
CA GLY A 158 2.27 -7.28 -14.94
C GLY A 158 0.90 -6.96 -15.54
N ASP A 159 -0.14 -7.36 -14.81
CA ASP A 159 -1.52 -7.13 -15.22
C ASP A 159 -1.92 -5.69 -14.83
N ALA A 160 -2.25 -4.88 -15.83
CA ALA A 160 -2.59 -3.48 -15.62
C ALA A 160 -3.91 -3.33 -14.87
N PHE A 161 -3.95 -2.38 -13.95
CA PHE A 161 -5.15 -2.01 -13.20
C PHE A 161 -5.35 -0.50 -13.17
N THR A 162 -6.60 -0.10 -12.97
CA THR A 162 -7.00 1.28 -12.72
C THR A 162 -7.98 1.29 -11.56
N VAL A 163 -7.69 2.10 -10.55
CA VAL A 163 -8.53 2.29 -9.38
C VAL A 163 -8.96 3.74 -9.33
N LYS A 164 -10.27 3.97 -9.28
CA LYS A 164 -10.90 5.25 -8.98
C LYS A 164 -12.18 4.98 -8.24
N GLU A 165 -12.49 5.83 -7.26
CA GLU A 165 -13.74 5.75 -6.52
C GLU A 165 -14.47 7.10 -6.69
N PRO A 166 -15.56 7.15 -7.48
CA PRO A 166 -16.23 8.41 -7.82
C PRO A 166 -16.74 9.17 -6.58
N GLY A 167 -16.29 10.42 -6.42
CA GLY A 167 -16.66 11.25 -5.27
C GLY A 167 -15.79 11.03 -4.02
N TYR A 168 -14.77 10.19 -4.13
CA TYR A 168 -13.81 9.91 -3.06
C TYR A 168 -12.40 10.34 -3.47
N VAL A 169 -11.54 10.49 -2.47
CA VAL A 169 -10.11 10.73 -2.63
C VAL A 169 -9.33 9.62 -1.94
N LEU A 170 -8.13 9.35 -2.42
CA LEU A 170 -7.23 8.39 -1.79
C LEU A 170 -6.88 8.89 -0.38
N SER A 171 -7.04 8.01 0.60
CA SER A 171 -6.76 8.28 2.00
C SER A 171 -5.43 7.64 2.42
N TYR A 172 -5.31 6.31 2.30
CA TYR A 172 -4.12 5.59 2.74
C TYR A 172 -3.88 4.28 1.99
N PHE A 173 -2.73 3.69 2.27
CA PHE A 173 -2.30 2.41 1.69
C PHE A 173 -2.24 1.30 2.74
N ALA A 174 -2.47 0.09 2.26
CA ALA A 174 -2.17 -1.15 2.97
C ALA A 174 -1.67 -2.21 2.00
N GLY A 175 -1.16 -3.32 2.53
CA GLY A 175 -0.72 -4.44 1.72
C GLY A 175 0.33 -5.26 2.45
N ASN A 176 1.18 -5.92 1.67
CA ASN A 176 2.32 -6.70 2.16
C ASN A 176 3.61 -6.19 1.51
N ALA A 177 4.69 -6.12 2.27
CA ALA A 177 6.00 -5.70 1.78
C ALA A 177 7.11 -6.57 2.37
N GLY A 178 8.07 -6.94 1.52
CA GLY A 178 9.33 -7.55 1.91
C GLY A 178 10.47 -6.69 1.40
N LYS A 179 11.35 -7.24 0.54
CA LYS A 179 12.35 -6.41 -0.17
C LYS A 179 11.77 -5.59 -1.34
N VAL A 180 10.52 -5.85 -1.73
CA VAL A 180 9.69 -5.05 -2.65
C VAL A 180 8.29 -4.91 -2.05
N LEU A 181 7.49 -4.06 -2.68
CA LEU A 181 6.05 -3.98 -2.48
C LEU A 181 5.37 -5.21 -3.10
N ASN A 182 5.01 -6.18 -2.27
CA ASN A 182 4.42 -7.44 -2.72
C ASN A 182 2.94 -7.27 -3.07
N THR A 183 2.19 -6.58 -2.23
CA THR A 183 0.81 -6.18 -2.55
C THR A 183 0.56 -4.73 -2.18
N ILE A 184 -0.46 -4.15 -2.80
CA ILE A 184 -1.01 -2.85 -2.45
C ILE A 184 -2.53 -2.88 -2.52
N GLN A 185 -3.15 -2.22 -1.56
CA GLN A 185 -4.57 -1.94 -1.47
C GLN A 185 -4.74 -0.44 -1.18
N PHE A 186 -5.76 0.16 -1.81
CA PHE A 186 -6.04 1.57 -1.71
C PHE A 186 -7.31 1.80 -0.90
N TYR A 187 -7.23 2.70 0.07
CA TYR A 187 -8.36 3.11 0.88
C TYR A 187 -8.77 4.53 0.51
N TRP A 188 -10.07 4.74 0.33
CA TRP A 188 -10.68 5.92 -0.24
C TRP A 188 -11.65 6.52 0.76
N VAL A 189 -11.69 7.84 0.85
CA VAL A 189 -12.59 8.55 1.77
C VAL A 189 -13.32 9.66 1.03
N LYS A 190 -14.57 9.89 1.41
CA LYS A 190 -15.32 11.03 0.89
C LYS A 190 -14.78 12.31 1.52
N LEU A 191 -14.58 13.36 0.72
CA LEU A 191 -14.29 14.68 1.27
C LEU A 191 -15.49 15.15 2.11
N PRO A 192 -15.27 15.76 3.29
CA PRO A 192 -16.33 16.33 4.10
C PRO A 192 -17.08 17.46 3.39
#